data_AF-A0AAJ1RA72-F1
#
_entry.id   AF-A0AAJ1RA72-F1
#
_cell.length_a   1.000
_cell.length_b   1.000
_cell.length_c   1.000
_cell.angle_alpha   90.00
_cell.angle_beta   90.00
_cell.angle_gamma   90.00
#
_symmetry.space_group_name_H-M   'P 1'
#
loop_
_entity.id
_entity.type
_entity.pdbx_description
1 polymer ?
#
loop_
_entity_poly.entity_id
_entity_poly.type
_entity_poly.pdbx_seq_one_letter_code
_entity_poly.pdbx_strand_id
1 'polypeptide(L)' 'MKENKRTWLFIYHAILYPLIGIATAIFLILTVRLSTFTAADKYGLIAVIVVAFTAEIIIMTYHFLKKDGFIATKKTPKSK' A
#
# COMPACT_ATOMS: atom_id res chain seq x y z
N MET A 1 -11.41 -17.73 19.25
CA MET A 1 -12.03 -16.80 18.27
C MET A 1 -11.30 -15.46 18.12
N LYS A 2 -10.91 -14.75 19.20
CA LYS A 2 -10.23 -13.44 19.09
C LYS A 2 -8.88 -13.48 18.38
N GLU A 3 -8.09 -14.53 18.59
CA GLU A 3 -6.79 -14.70 17.94
C GLU A 3 -6.91 -14.87 16.42
N ASN A 4 -7.83 -15.73 15.95
CA ASN A 4 -8.11 -15.90 14.51
C ASN A 4 -8.50 -14.58 13.85
N LYS A 5 -9.29 -13.73 14.52
CA LYS A 5 -9.68 -12.41 14.00
C LYS A 5 -8.47 -11.48 13.87
N ARG A 6 -7.55 -11.51 14.85
CA ARG A 6 -6.33 -10.68 14.83
C ARG A 6 -5.36 -11.14 13.75
N THR A 7 -5.17 -12.45 13.59
CA THR A 7 -4.34 -13.02 12.51
C THR A 7 -4.89 -12.67 11.13
N TRP A 8 -6.21 -12.76 10.94
CA TRP A 8 -6.83 -12.34 9.67
C TRP A 8 -6.65 -10.85 9.39
N LEU A 9 -6.76 -10.01 10.41
CA LEU A 9 -6.54 -8.57 10.26
C LEU A 9 -5.10 -8.25 9.82
N PHE A 10 -4.11 -8.97 10.39
CA PHE A 10 -2.73 -8.87 9.96
C PHE A 10 -2.56 -9.27 8.48
N ILE A 11 -3.06 -10.45 8.10
CA ILE A 11 -2.97 -10.93 6.71
C ILE A 11 -3.61 -9.93 5.76
N TYR A 12 -4.77 -9.37 6.13
CA TYR A 12 -5.45 -8.40 5.31
C TYR A 12 -4.62 -7.12 5.11
N HIS A 13 -4.14 -6.50 6.19
CA HIS A 13 -3.40 -5.23 6.08
C HIS A 13 -1.96 -5.38 5.56
N ALA A 14 -1.28 -6.48 5.89
CA ALA A 14 0.12 -6.70 5.50
C ALA A 14 0.27 -7.30 4.10
N ILE A 15 -0.72 -8.04 3.60
CA ILE A 15 -0.59 -8.82 2.37
C ILE A 15 -1.68 -8.45 1.37
N LEU A 16 -2.96 -8.59 1.72
CA LEU A 16 -4.05 -8.36 0.77
C LEU A 16 -4.11 -6.89 0.32
N TYR A 17 -3.94 -5.95 1.25
CA TYR A 17 -3.95 -4.52 0.91
C TYR A 17 -2.86 -4.12 -0.10
N PRO A 18 -1.57 -4.44 0.12
CA PRO A 18 -0.53 -4.25 -0.90
C PRO A 18 -0.85 -4.90 -2.25
N LEU A 19 -1.37 -6.13 -2.24
CA LEU A 19 -1.70 -6.85 -3.47
C LEU A 19 -2.82 -6.14 -4.26
N ILE A 20 -3.84 -5.63 -3.58
CA ILE A 20 -4.89 -4.82 -4.20
C ILE A 20 -4.28 -3.56 -4.82
N GLY A 21 -3.41 -2.85 -4.11
CA GLY A 21 -2.73 -1.66 -4.62
C GLY A 21 -1.88 -1.96 -5.87
N ILE A 22 -1.14 -3.07 -5.88
CA ILE A 22 -0.37 -3.52 -7.04
C ILE A 22 -1.30 -3.84 -8.23
N ALA A 23 -2.41 -4.56 -7.99
CA ALA A 23 -3.38 -4.87 -9.03
C ALA A 23 -4.00 -3.60 -9.65
N THR A 24 -4.34 -2.62 -8.82
CA THR A 24 -4.83 -1.31 -9.28
C THR A 24 -3.79 -0.56 -10.09
N ALA A 25 -2.52 -0.54 -9.65
CA ALA A 25 -1.44 0.10 -10.40
C ALA A 25 -1.23 -0.56 -11.78
N ILE A 26 -1.25 -1.90 -11.85
CA ILE A 26 -1.16 -2.63 -13.11
C ILE A 26 -2.32 -2.26 -14.05
N PHE A 27 -3.55 -2.23 -13.53
CA PHE A 27 -4.72 -1.83 -14.31
C PHE A 27 -4.56 -0.43 -14.91
N LEU A 28 -4.14 0.55 -14.10
CA LEU A 28 -3.90 1.92 -14.57
C LEU A 28 -2.79 1.99 -15.62
N ILE A 29 -1.69 1.24 -15.44
CA ILE A 29 -0.60 1.16 -16.42
C ILE A 29 -1.11 0.60 -17.75
N LEU A 30 -1.97 -0.42 -17.73
CA LEU A 30 -2.59 -0.96 -18.93
C LEU A 30 -3.47 0.09 -19.62
N THR A 31 -4.27 0.84 -18.87
CA THR A 31 -5.07 1.96 -19.41
C THR A 31 -4.18 3.02 -20.05
N VAL A 32 -3.07 3.41 -19.41
CA VAL A 32 -2.11 4.38 -19.98
C VAL A 32 -1.51 3.84 -21.28
N ARG A 33 -1.18 2.54 -21.35
CA ARG A 33 -0.65 1.94 -22.60
C ARG A 33 -1.64 2.00 -23.75
N LEU A 34 -2.93 1.80 -23.48
CA LEU A 34 -4.01 1.82 -24.49
C LEU A 34 -4.44 3.24 -24.89
N SER A 35 -4.04 4.27 -24.15
CA SER A 35 -4.37 5.66 -24.45
C SER A 35 -3.70 6.19 -25.73
N THR A 36 -4.19 7.33 -26.24
CA THR A 36 -3.64 8.04 -27.41
C THR A 36 -2.44 8.95 -27.09
N PHE A 37 -1.92 8.92 -25.85
CA PHE A 37 -0.77 9.72 -25.44
C PHE A 37 0.49 9.39 -26.24
N THR A 38 1.42 10.35 -26.29
CA THR A 38 2.74 10.13 -26.88
C THR A 38 3.54 9.11 -26.06
N ALA A 39 4.58 8.52 -26.66
CA ALA A 39 5.44 7.57 -25.95
C ALA A 39 6.07 8.20 -24.69
N ALA A 40 6.55 9.45 -24.78
CA ALA A 40 7.15 10.17 -23.67
C ALA A 40 6.15 10.39 -22.52
N ASP A 41 4.92 10.82 -22.83
CA ASP A 41 3.87 11.03 -21.84
C ASP A 41 3.48 9.72 -21.14
N LYS A 42 3.42 8.61 -21.88
CA LYS A 42 3.14 7.28 -21.32
C LYS A 42 4.19 6.86 -20.31
N TYR A 43 5.48 7.03 -20.62
CA TYR A 43 6.54 6.70 -19.67
C TYR A 43 6.48 7.58 -18.41
N GLY A 44 6.21 8.88 -18.58
CA GLY A 44 6.01 9.80 -17.46
C GLY A 44 4.86 9.37 -16.55
N LEU A 45 3.69 9.08 -17.14
CA LEU A 45 2.51 8.64 -16.40
C LEU A 45 2.73 7.29 -15.70
N ILE A 46 3.35 6.32 -16.37
CA ILE A 46 3.68 5.03 -15.76
C ILE A 46 4.62 5.22 -14.56
N ALA A 47 5.66 6.07 -14.70
CA ALA A 47 6.57 6.37 -13.60
C ALA A 47 5.84 7.00 -12.40
N VAL A 48 4.95 7.97 -12.66
CA VAL A 48 4.12 8.61 -11.64
C VAL A 48 3.22 7.58 -10.94
N ILE A 49 2.56 6.70 -11.69
CA ILE A 49 1.71 5.63 -11.11
C ILE A 49 2.53 4.73 -10.20
N VAL A 50 3.69 4.25 -10.68
CA VAL A 50 4.55 3.35 -9.88
C VAL A 50 5.01 4.02 -8.59
N VAL A 51 5.50 5.26 -8.66
CA VAL A 51 5.98 5.98 -7.47
C VAL A 51 4.84 6.27 -6.50
N ALA A 52 3.69 6.75 -6.99
CA ALA A 52 2.56 7.10 -6.15
C ALA A 52 2.00 5.87 -5.41
N PHE A 53 1.77 4.77 -6.11
CA PHE A 53 1.26 3.54 -5.50
C PHE A 53 2.28 2.88 -4.58
N THR A 54 3.57 2.92 -4.92
CA THR A 54 4.62 2.39 -4.02
C THR A 54 4.64 3.16 -2.70
N ALA A 55 4.64 4.49 -2.75
CA ALA A 55 4.64 5.33 -1.56
C ALA A 55 3.36 5.12 -0.73
N GLU A 56 2.20 5.09 -1.40
CA GLU A 56 0.90 4.88 -0.78
C GLU A 56 0.83 3.53 -0.04
N ILE A 57 1.16 2.43 -0.71
CA ILE A 57 1.16 1.08 -0.12
C ILE A 57 2.06 1.04 1.12
N ILE A 58 3.28 1.57 1.04
CA ILE A 58 4.23 1.58 2.17
C ILE A 58 3.64 2.36 3.35
N ILE A 59 3.15 3.58 3.11
CA ILE A 59 2.62 4.46 4.16
C ILE A 59 1.38 3.83 4.79
N MET A 60 0.45 3.31 3.99
CA MET A 60 -0.82 2.78 4.46
C MET A 60 -0.66 1.44 5.14
N THR A 61 0.14 0.51 4.61
CA THR A 61 0.45 -0.75 5.29
C THR A 61 1.15 -0.49 6.63
N TYR A 62 2.13 0.43 6.68
CA TYR A 62 2.74 0.82 7.95
C TYR A 62 1.70 1.41 8.92
N HIS A 63 0.84 2.32 8.44
CA HIS A 63 -0.20 2.94 9.25
C HIS A 63 -1.16 1.91 9.85
N PHE A 64 -1.68 0.98 9.04
CA PHE A 64 -2.59 -0.06 9.51
C PHE A 64 -1.93 -1.00 10.52
N LEU A 65 -0.73 -1.49 10.21
CA LEU A 65 0.00 -2.38 11.13
C LEU A 65 0.37 -1.69 12.44
N LYS A 66 0.67 -0.39 12.41
CA LYS A 66 0.89 0.41 13.61
C LYS A 66 -0.39 0.60 14.41
N LYS A 67 -1.51 0.96 13.75
CA LYS A 67 -2.82 1.16 14.37
C LYS A 67 -3.31 -0.10 15.08
N ASP A 68 -3.07 -1.26 14.49
CA ASP A 68 -3.46 -2.57 15.05
C ASP A 68 -2.47 -3.11 16.08
N GLY A 69 -1.41 -2.37 16.38
CA GLY A 69 -0.41 -2.72 17.38
C GLY A 69 0.51 -3.88 16.96
N PHE A 70 0.64 -4.15 15.66
CA PHE A 70 1.63 -5.09 15.11
C PHE A 70 3.02 -4.49 15.00
N ILE A 71 3.13 -3.16 14.87
CA ILE A 71 4.40 -2.43 14.91
C ILE A 71 4.47 -1.61 16.18
N ALA A 72 5.57 -1.76 16.93
CA ALA A 72 5.77 -1.02 18.18
C ALA A 72 5.75 0.49 17.93
N THR A 73 4.82 1.19 18.56
CA THR A 73 5.00 2.60 18.85
C THR A 73 6.18 2.68 19.83
N LYS A 74 7.20 3.50 19.52
CA LYS A 74 8.18 3.88 20.56
C LYS A 74 7.36 4.39 21.73
N LYS A 75 7.23 3.58 22.78
CA LYS A 75 6.56 3.98 24.02
C LYS A 75 7.39 5.15 24.53
N THR A 76 6.89 6.37 24.45
CA THR A 76 7.38 7.44 25.31
C THR A 76 7.27 6.89 26.73
N PRO A 77 8.39 6.73 27.46
CA PRO A 77 8.30 6.21 28.82
C PRO A 77 7.41 7.17 29.58
N LYS A 78 6.29 6.70 30.14
CA LYS A 78 5.61 7.46 31.18
C LYS A 78 6.62 7.52 32.33
N SER A 79 7.19 8.69 32.56
CA SER A 79 7.86 9.01 33.81
C SER A 79 6.96 8.54 34.95
N LYS A 80 7.49 7.63 35.77
CA LYS A 80 6.91 7.37 37.09
C LYS A 80 7.02 8.61 37.96
#